data_AF-A0A0N4YP31-F1
#
_entry.id   AF-A0A0N4YP31-F1
#
_cell.length_a   1.000
_cell.length_b   1.000
_cell.length_c   1.000
_cell.angle_alpha   90.00
_cell.angle_beta   90.00
_cell.angle_gamma   90.00
#
_symmetry.space_group_name_H-M   'P 1'
#
loop_
_entity.id
_entity.type
_entity.pdbx_description
1 polymer ?
#
loop_
_entity_poly.entity_id
_entity_poly.type
_entity_poly.pdbx_seq_one_letter_code
_entity_poly.pdbx_strand_id
1 'polypeptide(L)'
;CCVDEIAAAHASCDAIVHYGDACLSSLTKNIPVKFVFGSLQCNLSGFHSVDKFLVADTSVPILLLTDACYSEKIVELEEIIRQLIPKERCLFVASLADPTQDFDSFDGSNLILCLGRVVPKAFCEAVSVQVCFVGDQKSPLIPLWLMMNTQCSSLVTYDPQSLSITQET
;
A
#
# COMPACT_ATOMS: atom_id res chain seq x y z
N CYS A 1 -7.23 5.95 9.55
CA CYS A 1 -8.34 6.94 9.53
C CYS A 1 -7.81 8.30 9.08
N CYS A 2 -8.61 9.37 9.07
CA CYS A 2 -8.11 10.71 8.74
C CYS A 2 -7.72 11.48 10.01
N VAL A 3 -6.90 12.51 9.83
CA VAL A 3 -6.43 13.35 10.94
C VAL A 3 -7.53 14.31 11.35
N ASP A 4 -7.82 14.41 12.64
CA ASP A 4 -8.86 15.31 13.16
C ASP A 4 -8.28 16.69 13.50
N GLU A 5 -8.10 17.52 12.47
CA GLU A 5 -7.59 18.89 12.61
C GLU A 5 -8.60 19.81 13.33
N ILE A 6 -9.90 19.52 13.21
CA ILE A 6 -10.95 20.36 13.79
C ILE A 6 -10.98 20.21 15.32
N ALA A 7 -10.97 18.98 15.82
CA ALA A 7 -10.92 18.74 17.25
C ALA A 7 -9.61 19.27 17.86
N ALA A 8 -8.49 19.08 17.17
CA ALA A 8 -7.19 19.61 17.60
C ALA A 8 -7.19 21.14 17.67
N ALA A 9 -7.77 21.82 16.68
CA ALA A 9 -7.90 23.28 16.67
C ALA A 9 -8.79 23.79 17.82
N HIS A 10 -9.95 23.16 18.04
CA HIS A 10 -10.83 23.51 19.16
C HIS A 10 -10.16 23.30 20.53
N ALA A 11 -9.29 22.32 20.65
CA ALA A 11 -8.51 22.06 21.87
C ALA A 11 -7.26 22.95 21.99
N SER A 12 -6.99 23.85 21.03
CA SER A 12 -5.76 24.66 20.99
C SER A 12 -4.48 23.81 21.02
N CYS A 13 -4.47 22.68 20.33
CA CYS A 13 -3.29 21.82 20.22
C CYS A 13 -2.20 22.47 19.35
N ASP A 14 -0.95 22.38 19.79
CA ASP A 14 0.21 22.86 19.01
C ASP A 14 0.65 21.89 17.92
N ALA A 15 0.31 20.60 18.04
CA ALA A 15 0.67 19.55 17.09
C ALA A 15 -0.23 18.31 17.24
N ILE A 16 -0.21 17.43 16.24
CA ILE A 16 -0.89 16.13 16.24
C ILE A 16 0.15 15.02 15.98
N VAL A 17 0.07 13.92 16.75
CA VAL A 17 0.77 12.68 16.45
C VAL A 17 -0.28 11.62 16.11
N HIS A 18 -0.30 11.16 14.85
CA HIS A 18 -1.24 10.15 14.36
C HIS A 18 -0.56 8.79 14.26
N TYR A 19 -1.08 7.81 15.00
CA TYR A 19 -0.54 6.44 15.00
C TYR A 19 -1.35 5.51 14.08
N GLY A 20 -0.66 4.57 13.44
CA GLY A 20 -1.26 3.55 12.58
C GLY A 20 -1.58 4.03 11.16
N ASP A 21 -2.30 3.22 10.41
CA ASP A 21 -2.67 3.53 9.02
C ASP A 21 -3.52 4.81 8.93
N ALA A 22 -3.09 5.70 8.03
CA ALA A 22 -3.75 6.96 7.77
C ALA A 22 -4.27 7.00 6.33
N CYS A 23 -5.38 7.70 6.12
CA CYS A 23 -5.90 7.96 4.77
C CYS A 23 -4.95 8.87 3.96
N LEU A 24 -4.09 9.63 4.66
CA LEU A 24 -3.17 10.64 4.10
C LEU A 24 -3.86 11.61 3.13
N SER A 25 -5.11 11.97 3.46
CA SER A 25 -5.81 13.07 2.81
C SER A 25 -5.08 14.39 3.04
N SER A 26 -5.23 15.34 2.12
CA SER A 26 -4.66 16.68 2.23
C SER A 26 -4.98 17.31 3.59
N LEU A 27 -3.94 17.73 4.30
CA LEU A 27 -4.04 18.44 5.57
C LEU A 27 -4.23 19.94 5.32
N THR A 28 -4.91 20.64 6.22
CA THR A 28 -5.04 22.10 6.14
C THR A 28 -3.73 22.83 6.43
N LYS A 29 -2.71 22.11 6.94
CA LYS A 29 -1.37 22.60 7.32
C LYS A 29 -1.37 23.65 8.44
N ASN A 30 -2.52 23.89 9.09
CA ASN A 30 -2.64 24.83 10.21
C ASN A 30 -2.03 24.28 11.50
N ILE A 31 -2.10 22.96 11.70
CA ILE A 31 -1.51 22.27 12.85
C ILE A 31 -0.50 21.24 12.33
N PRO A 32 0.76 21.27 12.77
CA PRO A 32 1.76 20.28 12.40
C PRO A 32 1.31 18.86 12.75
N VAL A 33 1.43 17.93 11.81
CA VAL A 33 1.06 16.52 12.00
C VAL A 33 2.26 15.62 11.79
N LYS A 34 2.52 14.73 12.74
CA LYS A 34 3.50 13.64 12.62
C LYS A 34 2.78 12.31 12.54
N PHE A 35 3.05 11.54 11.50
CA PHE A 35 2.55 10.17 11.35
C PHE A 35 3.55 9.16 11.94
N VAL A 36 3.03 8.13 12.60
CA VAL A 36 3.80 7.04 13.20
C VAL A 36 3.16 5.71 12.79
N PHE A 37 3.64 5.13 11.69
CA PHE A 37 3.09 3.90 11.10
C PHE A 37 3.59 2.61 11.77
N GLY A 38 4.69 2.70 12.53
CA GLY A 38 5.39 1.54 13.06
C GLY A 38 6.29 0.87 12.03
N SER A 39 7.23 0.05 12.52
CA SER A 39 8.10 -0.79 11.69
C SER A 39 8.11 -2.18 12.30
N LEU A 40 7.28 -3.07 11.74
CA LEU A 40 7.20 -4.46 12.18
C LEU A 40 8.17 -5.33 11.38
N GLN A 41 8.68 -6.37 12.03
CA GLN A 41 9.51 -7.35 11.33
C GLN A 41 8.67 -8.09 10.28
N CYS A 42 9.20 -8.19 9.07
CA CYS A 42 8.62 -8.96 7.99
C CYS A 42 9.49 -10.19 7.72
N ASN A 43 8.90 -11.39 7.73
CA ASN A 43 9.63 -12.61 7.41
C ASN A 43 9.77 -12.77 5.89
N LEU A 44 10.86 -12.25 5.35
CA LEU A 44 11.13 -12.27 3.90
C LEU A 44 11.36 -13.69 3.37
N SER A 45 11.94 -14.57 4.17
CA SER A 45 12.13 -15.98 3.80
C SER A 45 10.80 -16.70 3.57
N GLY A 46 9.80 -16.44 4.42
CA GLY A 46 8.44 -16.98 4.28
C GLY A 46 7.72 -16.39 3.06
N PHE A 47 7.95 -15.10 2.79
CA PHE A 47 7.36 -14.41 1.64
C PHE A 47 7.73 -15.04 0.29
N HIS A 48 8.87 -15.73 0.16
CA HIS A 48 9.19 -16.48 -1.07
C HIS A 48 8.11 -17.49 -1.47
N SER A 49 7.30 -17.97 -0.52
CA SER A 49 6.24 -18.95 -0.78
C SER A 49 5.01 -18.36 -1.48
N VAL A 50 4.95 -17.04 -1.70
CA VAL A 50 3.85 -16.41 -2.45
C VAL A 50 3.89 -16.77 -3.94
N ASP A 51 5.04 -17.23 -4.45
CA ASP A 51 5.25 -17.66 -5.83
C ASP A 51 4.17 -18.63 -6.34
N LYS A 52 3.77 -19.57 -5.48
CA LYS A 52 2.76 -20.60 -5.77
C LYS A 52 1.35 -20.05 -5.95
N PHE A 53 1.10 -18.84 -5.47
CA PHE A 53 -0.22 -18.19 -5.47
C PHE A 53 -0.30 -17.06 -6.52
N LEU A 54 0.83 -16.67 -7.12
CA LEU A 54 0.84 -15.74 -8.23
C LEU A 54 0.25 -16.41 -9.47
N VAL A 55 -0.66 -15.71 -10.15
CA VAL A 55 -1.31 -16.18 -11.38
C VAL A 55 -0.24 -16.49 -12.44
N ALA A 56 -0.33 -17.61 -13.14
CA ALA A 56 0.67 -17.99 -14.15
C ALA A 56 0.64 -17.10 -15.41
N ASP A 57 -0.50 -16.46 -15.68
CA ASP A 57 -0.67 -15.54 -16.80
C ASP A 57 0.17 -14.26 -16.60
N THR A 58 1.16 -14.08 -17.46
CA THR A 58 2.08 -12.95 -17.47
C THR A 58 1.46 -11.67 -18.01
N SER A 59 0.30 -11.75 -18.67
CA SER A 59 -0.46 -10.58 -19.13
C SER A 59 -1.17 -9.85 -17.99
N VAL A 60 -1.39 -10.52 -16.84
CA VAL A 60 -2.00 -9.93 -15.65
C VAL A 60 -0.89 -9.33 -14.77
N PRO A 61 -0.80 -7.98 -14.65
CA PRO A 61 0.15 -7.33 -13.77
C PRO A 61 -0.08 -7.69 -12.30
N ILE A 62 0.98 -7.55 -11.50
CA ILE A 62 0.90 -7.65 -10.04
C ILE A 62 0.96 -6.26 -9.44
N LEU A 63 0.18 -6.02 -8.39
CA LEU A 63 0.34 -4.89 -7.49
C LEU A 63 0.89 -5.39 -6.15
N LEU A 64 2.08 -4.94 -5.75
CA LEU A 64 2.56 -5.08 -4.38
C LEU A 64 1.96 -3.99 -3.50
N LEU A 65 1.20 -4.42 -2.49
CA LEU A 65 0.53 -3.55 -1.51
C LEU A 65 0.93 -4.00 -0.10
N THR A 66 1.18 -3.06 0.81
CA THR A 66 1.59 -3.35 2.20
C THR A 66 0.73 -2.58 3.20
N ASP A 67 0.48 -3.13 4.38
CA ASP A 67 0.09 -2.32 5.55
C ASP A 67 1.21 -1.31 5.87
N ALA A 68 0.86 -0.14 6.43
CA ALA A 68 1.85 0.92 6.62
C ALA A 68 3.01 0.51 7.54
N CYS A 69 2.76 -0.40 8.49
CA CYS A 69 3.79 -0.93 9.40
C CYS A 69 4.85 -1.81 8.73
N TYR A 70 4.63 -2.24 7.48
CA TYR A 70 5.59 -2.99 6.65
C TYR A 70 6.16 -2.16 5.49
N SER A 71 5.82 -0.87 5.40
CA SER A 71 6.24 0.01 4.31
C SER A 71 7.75 0.13 4.16
N GLU A 72 8.51 0.09 5.25
CA GLU A 72 9.98 0.08 5.23
C GLU A 72 10.58 -1.15 4.50
N LYS A 73 9.81 -2.24 4.40
CA LYS A 73 10.23 -3.49 3.75
C LYS A 73 9.84 -3.59 2.28
N ILE A 74 9.18 -2.56 1.73
CA ILE A 74 8.61 -2.63 0.39
C ILE A 74 9.66 -2.85 -0.71
N VAL A 75 10.87 -2.30 -0.54
CA VAL A 75 11.98 -2.50 -1.49
C VAL A 75 12.44 -3.96 -1.49
N GLU A 76 12.68 -4.53 -0.30
CA GLU A 76 13.08 -5.94 -0.15
C GLU A 76 12.00 -6.88 -0.69
N LEU A 77 10.73 -6.57 -0.45
CA LEU A 77 9.58 -7.32 -0.99
C LEU A 77 9.48 -7.22 -2.51
N GLU A 78 9.70 -6.03 -3.09
CA GLU A 78 9.71 -5.83 -4.54
C GLU A 78 10.81 -6.69 -5.17
N GLU A 79 12.03 -6.64 -4.63
CA GLU A 79 13.16 -7.44 -5.12
C GLU A 79 12.84 -8.95 -5.13
N ILE A 80 12.17 -9.44 -4.08
CA ILE A 80 11.73 -10.84 -4.02
C ILE A 80 10.72 -11.14 -5.12
N ILE A 81 9.66 -10.33 -5.27
CA ILE A 81 8.68 -10.57 -6.35
C ILE A 81 9.35 -10.55 -7.72
N ARG A 82 10.28 -9.61 -7.96
CA ARG A 82 11.04 -9.51 -9.22
C ARG A 82 11.86 -10.76 -9.52
N GLN A 83 12.30 -11.50 -8.51
CA GLN A 83 12.98 -12.80 -8.68
C GLN A 83 12.01 -13.95 -8.94
N LEU A 84 10.78 -13.85 -8.43
CA LEU A 84 9.76 -14.90 -8.56
C LEU A 84 8.99 -14.84 -9.89
N ILE A 85 8.88 -13.66 -10.51
CA ILE A 85 8.09 -13.46 -11.73
C ILE A 85 8.97 -13.33 -12.99
N PRO A 86 8.46 -13.71 -14.18
CA PRO A 86 9.14 -13.45 -15.45
C PRO A 86 9.39 -11.95 -15.66
N LYS A 87 10.49 -11.59 -16.33
CA LYS A 87 10.92 -10.19 -16.53
C LYS A 87 9.92 -9.36 -17.32
N GLU A 88 9.14 -10.02 -18.17
CA GLU A 88 8.13 -9.41 -19.04
C GLU A 88 6.86 -9.05 -18.25
N ARG A 89 6.65 -9.64 -17.07
CA ARG A 89 5.46 -9.40 -16.26
C ARG A 89 5.57 -8.07 -15.53
N CYS A 90 4.56 -7.22 -15.72
CA CYS A 90 4.49 -5.93 -15.06
C CYS A 90 4.23 -6.11 -13.55
N LEU A 91 4.99 -5.36 -12.73
CA LEU A 91 4.79 -5.25 -11.29
C LEU A 91 4.72 -3.76 -10.94
N PHE A 92 3.60 -3.39 -10.35
CA PHE A 92 3.35 -2.10 -9.73
C PHE A 92 3.62 -2.19 -8.22
N VAL A 93 4.10 -1.10 -7.64
CA VAL A 93 4.35 -1.00 -6.21
C VAL A 93 3.56 0.19 -5.67
N ALA A 94 2.75 -0.05 -4.63
CA ALA A 94 2.02 0.98 -3.91
C ALA A 94 2.84 1.47 -2.72
N SER A 95 3.68 2.48 -2.95
CA SER A 95 4.57 3.04 -1.93
C SER A 95 3.81 3.98 -0.99
N LEU A 96 4.02 3.85 0.31
CA LEU A 96 3.42 4.76 1.30
C LEU A 96 3.86 6.20 1.00
N ALA A 97 2.89 7.10 0.89
CA ALA A 97 3.13 8.50 0.61
C ALA A 97 3.85 9.16 1.78
N ASP A 98 4.87 9.97 1.48
CA ASP A 98 5.52 10.82 2.47
C ASP A 98 4.66 12.05 2.74
N PRO A 99 4.03 12.18 3.92
CA PRO A 99 3.13 13.29 4.25
C PRO A 99 3.80 14.67 4.26
N THR A 100 5.13 14.73 4.21
CA THR A 100 5.88 15.99 4.12
C THR A 100 6.02 16.50 2.69
N GLN A 101 5.73 15.66 1.68
CA GLN A 101 5.79 16.03 0.28
C GLN A 101 4.48 16.66 -0.18
N ASP A 102 4.56 17.75 -0.94
CA ASP A 102 3.39 18.40 -1.51
C ASP A 102 2.87 17.62 -2.72
N PHE A 103 1.84 16.80 -2.48
CA PHE A 103 1.17 16.00 -3.51
C PHE A 103 0.38 16.83 -4.52
N ASP A 104 0.13 18.12 -4.25
CA ASP A 104 -0.46 19.07 -5.22
C ASP A 104 0.43 19.26 -6.46
N SER A 105 1.71 18.84 -6.39
CA SER A 105 2.68 18.88 -7.49
C SER A 105 2.58 17.69 -8.47
N PHE A 106 1.71 16.71 -8.20
CA PHE A 106 1.60 15.51 -9.04
C PHE A 106 0.90 15.76 -10.37
N ASP A 107 0.34 16.96 -10.58
CA ASP A 107 -0.28 17.38 -11.83
C ASP A 107 0.77 17.40 -12.97
N GLY A 108 0.78 16.33 -13.77
CA GLY A 108 1.75 16.07 -14.84
C GLY A 108 2.70 14.89 -14.60
N SER A 109 2.73 14.31 -13.41
CA SER A 109 3.48 13.08 -13.10
C SER A 109 2.64 11.83 -13.45
N ASN A 110 3.26 10.75 -13.93
CA ASN A 110 2.59 9.47 -14.21
C ASN A 110 2.26 8.70 -12.92
N LEU A 111 1.93 9.39 -11.83
CA LEU A 111 1.71 8.84 -10.49
C LEU A 111 0.38 9.34 -9.93
N ILE A 112 -0.29 8.51 -9.14
CA ILE A 112 -1.58 8.77 -8.53
C ILE A 112 -1.49 8.44 -7.04
N LEU A 113 -2.07 9.29 -6.19
CA LEU A 113 -2.25 9.02 -4.77
C LEU A 113 -3.58 8.28 -4.55
N CYS A 114 -3.51 7.07 -3.98
CA CYS A 114 -4.66 6.24 -3.66
C CYS A 114 -4.50 5.67 -2.24
N LEU A 115 -5.43 6.00 -1.32
CA LEU A 115 -5.42 5.54 0.07
C LEU A 115 -4.06 5.72 0.77
N GLY A 116 -3.47 6.91 0.60
CA GLY A 116 -2.16 7.24 1.15
C GLY A 116 -0.98 6.49 0.54
N ARG A 117 -1.16 5.88 -0.63
CA ARG A 117 -0.08 5.21 -1.36
C ARG A 117 0.04 5.78 -2.77
N VAL A 118 1.26 5.98 -3.22
CA VAL A 118 1.58 6.42 -4.57
C VAL A 118 1.67 5.19 -5.47
N VAL A 119 0.91 5.20 -6.56
CA VAL A 119 0.90 4.16 -7.59
C VAL A 119 1.09 4.76 -8.98
N PRO A 120 1.70 4.05 -9.94
CA PRO A 120 1.78 4.52 -11.32
C PRO A 120 0.41 4.66 -11.97
N LYS A 121 0.20 5.66 -12.82
CA LYS A 121 -1.05 5.84 -13.57
C LYS A 121 -1.40 4.63 -14.44
N ALA A 122 -0.38 3.95 -14.98
CA ALA A 122 -0.54 2.71 -15.74
C ALA A 122 -1.25 1.59 -14.95
N PHE A 123 -1.20 1.60 -13.62
CA PHE A 123 -1.97 0.66 -12.78
C PHE A 123 -3.49 0.90 -12.90
N CYS A 124 -3.93 2.16 -12.99
CA CYS A 124 -5.34 2.50 -13.16
C CYS A 124 -5.84 2.21 -14.59
N GLU A 125 -4.94 2.11 -15.55
CA GLU A 125 -5.23 1.82 -16.96
C GLU A 125 -5.26 0.31 -17.26
N ALA A 126 -4.78 -0.52 -16.32
CA ALA A 126 -4.79 -1.97 -16.47
C ALA A 126 -6.22 -2.55 -16.38
N VAL A 127 -6.52 -3.52 -17.25
CA VAL A 127 -7.85 -4.15 -17.32
C VAL A 127 -8.11 -5.09 -16.14
N SER A 128 -7.07 -5.77 -15.68
CA SER A 128 -7.12 -6.74 -14.58
C SER A 128 -5.76 -6.72 -13.87
N VAL A 129 -5.76 -6.79 -12.55
CA VAL A 129 -4.55 -6.80 -11.72
C VAL A 129 -4.69 -7.82 -10.60
N GLN A 130 -3.63 -8.59 -10.35
CA GLN A 130 -3.52 -9.41 -9.15
C GLN A 130 -2.87 -8.60 -8.02
N VAL A 131 -3.53 -8.50 -6.87
CA VAL A 131 -2.98 -7.84 -5.69
C VAL A 131 -2.18 -8.86 -4.87
N CYS A 132 -0.91 -8.55 -4.61
CA CYS A 132 -0.09 -9.22 -3.61
C CYS A 132 0.00 -8.31 -2.39
N PHE A 133 -0.81 -8.60 -1.38
CA PHE A 133 -0.91 -7.84 -0.15
C PHE A 133 -0.03 -8.44 0.95
N VAL A 134 0.74 -7.60 1.63
CA VAL A 134 1.58 -7.97 2.78
C VAL A 134 1.10 -7.22 4.02
N GLY A 135 0.47 -7.94 4.94
CA GLY A 135 -0.19 -7.32 6.09
C GLY A 135 -1.12 -8.26 6.84
N ASP A 136 -1.89 -7.70 7.76
CA ASP A 136 -2.94 -8.45 8.46
C ASP A 136 -4.07 -8.79 7.47
N GLN A 137 -4.51 -10.06 7.43
CA GLN A 137 -5.65 -10.48 6.61
C GLN A 137 -6.96 -9.73 6.91
N LYS A 138 -7.07 -9.16 8.11
CA LYS A 138 -8.20 -8.34 8.54
C LYS A 138 -7.95 -6.85 8.34
N SER A 139 -6.86 -6.47 7.66
CA SER A 139 -6.55 -5.09 7.41
C SER A 139 -7.72 -4.41 6.68
N PRO A 140 -8.21 -3.26 7.19
CA PRO A 140 -9.27 -2.52 6.53
C PRO A 140 -8.81 -1.96 5.17
N LEU A 141 -7.50 -1.93 4.90
CA LEU A 141 -6.96 -1.51 3.63
C LEU A 141 -7.39 -2.44 2.48
N ILE A 142 -7.48 -3.75 2.72
CA ILE A 142 -7.88 -4.73 1.70
C ILE A 142 -9.24 -4.37 1.08
N PRO A 143 -10.35 -4.32 1.85
CA PRO A 143 -11.66 -4.02 1.27
C PRO A 143 -11.72 -2.60 0.70
N LEU A 144 -11.09 -1.60 1.35
CA LEU A 144 -11.05 -0.23 0.82
C LEU A 144 -10.33 -0.16 -0.53
N TRP A 145 -9.22 -0.87 -0.68
CA TRP A 145 -8.44 -0.91 -1.90
C TRP A 145 -9.21 -1.58 -3.03
N LEU A 146 -9.80 -2.75 -2.77
CA LEU A 146 -10.57 -3.50 -3.77
C LEU A 146 -11.84 -2.74 -4.21
N MET A 147 -12.49 -2.01 -3.31
CA MET A 147 -13.65 -1.17 -3.66
C MET A 147 -13.29 0.03 -4.53
N MET A 148 -12.12 0.66 -4.31
CA MET A 148 -11.68 1.81 -5.09
C MET A 148 -11.00 1.42 -6.41
N ASN A 149 -10.45 0.21 -6.49
CA ASN A 149 -9.70 -0.28 -7.64
C ASN A 149 -10.36 -1.55 -8.18
N THR A 150 -11.49 -1.40 -8.87
CA THR A 150 -12.32 -2.50 -9.37
C THR A 150 -11.62 -3.39 -10.41
N GLN A 151 -10.50 -2.95 -10.98
CA GLN A 151 -9.65 -3.76 -11.85
C GLN A 151 -8.86 -4.83 -11.08
N CYS A 152 -8.77 -4.73 -9.74
CA CYS A 152 -8.15 -5.77 -8.92
C CYS A 152 -9.05 -7.01 -8.90
N SER A 153 -8.67 -8.05 -9.64
CA SER A 153 -9.51 -9.22 -9.89
C SER A 153 -9.11 -10.46 -9.11
N SER A 154 -8.00 -10.42 -8.38
CA SER A 154 -7.58 -11.49 -7.47
C SER A 154 -6.68 -10.91 -6.39
N LEU A 155 -6.69 -11.53 -5.22
CA LEU A 155 -5.93 -11.12 -4.06
C LEU A 155 -5.14 -12.32 -3.51
N VAL A 156 -3.86 -12.11 -3.26
CA VAL A 156 -3.02 -12.98 -2.45
C VAL A 156 -2.58 -12.18 -1.24
N THR A 157 -2.84 -12.67 -0.05
CA THR A 157 -2.42 -12.04 1.20
C THR A 157 -1.34 -12.87 1.86
N TYR A 158 -0.24 -12.22 2.24
CA TYR A 158 0.79 -12.77 3.11
C TYR A 158 0.78 -12.03 4.44
N ASP A 159 0.56 -12.75 5.54
CA ASP A 159 0.69 -12.21 6.89
C ASP A 159 2.08 -12.56 7.46
N PRO A 160 2.98 -11.56 7.65
CA PRO A 160 4.33 -11.82 8.14
C PRO A 160 4.40 -12.33 9.59
N GLN A 161 3.36 -12.13 10.40
CA GLN A 161 3.34 -12.57 11.80
C GLN A 161 2.91 -14.03 11.92
N SER A 162 1.84 -14.42 11.20
CA SER A 162 1.35 -15.80 11.22
C SER A 162 2.01 -16.70 10.16
N LEU A 163 2.77 -16.11 9.24
CA LEU A 163 3.36 -16.77 8.06
C LEU A 163 2.32 -17.44 7.17
N SER A 164 1.05 -17.02 7.27
CA SER A 164 -0.04 -17.58 6.49
C SER A 164 -0.15 -16.86 5.14
N ILE A 165 -0.49 -17.65 4.12
CA ILE A 165 -0.81 -17.14 2.78
C ILE A 165 -2.23 -17.57 2.45
N THR A 166 -3.05 -16.61 2.01
CA THR A 166 -4.40 -16.86 1.52
C THR A 166 -4.55 -16.30 0.11
N GLN A 167 -5.44 -16.92 -0.67
CA GLN A 167 -5.76 -16.47 -2.02
C GLN A 167 -7.28 -16.39 -2.17
N GLU A 168 -7.73 -15.28 -2.76
CA GLU A 168 -9.11 -15.00 -3.09
C GLU A 168 -9.19 -14.62 -4.57
N THR A 169 -10.18 -15.15 -5.27
CA THR A 169 -10.47 -14.94 -6.70
C THR A 169 -11.87 -14.43 -6.88
#